data_AF-A0A2P6S9Y2-F1
#
_entry.id   AF-A0A2P6S9Y2-F1
#
_cell.length_a   1.000
_cell.length_b   1.000
_cell.length_c   1.000
_cell.angle_alpha   90.00
_cell.angle_beta   90.00
_cell.angle_gamma   90.00
#
_symmetry.space_group_name_H-M   'P 1'
#
loop_
_entity.id
_entity.type
_entity.pdbx_description
1 polymer ?
#
loop_
_entity_poly.entity_id
_entity_poly.type
_entity_poly.pdbx_seq_one_letter_code
_entity_poly.pdbx_strand_id
1 'polypeptide(L)' 'MSKLSTPVPSTPVTEFGVAKVLESGDAKFEQGDLIWRITGREEYSLITATHSLFKIHHDPNIPLSYHTGILDADK' A
#
# COMPACT_ATOMS: atom_id res chain seq x y z
N MET A 1 17.87 12.05 -21.70
CA MET A 1 16.98 13.19 -21.38
C MET A 1 15.73 12.63 -20.72
N SER A 2 15.69 12.60 -19.39
CA SER A 2 14.53 12.15 -18.62
C SER A 2 13.51 13.29 -18.60
N LYS A 3 12.33 13.05 -19.17
CA LYS A 3 11.24 14.02 -19.24
C LYS A 3 10.70 14.24 -17.82
N LEU A 4 10.99 15.39 -17.19
CA LEU A 4 10.30 15.79 -15.96
C LEU A 4 8.87 16.17 -16.32
N SER A 5 7.92 15.30 -15.99
CA SER A 5 6.50 15.62 -16.07
C SER A 5 6.16 16.54 -14.91
N THR A 6 5.87 17.81 -15.19
CA THR A 6 5.36 18.76 -14.20
C THR A 6 4.05 18.24 -13.62
N PRO A 7 3.91 18.11 -12.28
CA PRO A 7 2.64 17.73 -11.66
C PRO A 7 1.57 18.76 -12.01
N VAL A 8 0.42 18.31 -12.50
CA VAL A 8 -0.72 19.19 -12.74
C VAL A 8 -1.24 19.61 -11.36
N PRO A 9 -1.46 20.92 -11.08
CA PRO A 9 -1.79 21.40 -9.74
C PRO A 9 -3.12 20.85 -9.16
N SER A 10 -3.96 20.24 -10.01
CA SER A 10 -5.22 19.59 -9.62
C SER A 10 -5.14 18.07 -9.50
N THR A 11 -3.98 17.45 -9.73
CA THR A 11 -3.79 16.00 -9.51
C THR A 11 -3.12 15.78 -8.15
N PRO A 12 -3.71 14.95 -7.27
CA PRO A 12 -3.08 14.66 -5.99
C PRO A 12 -1.70 14.04 -6.21
N VAL A 13 -0.71 14.53 -5.47
CA VAL A 13 0.65 14.00 -5.51
C VAL A 13 0.58 12.51 -5.17
N THR A 14 1.05 11.69 -6.10
CA THR A 14 0.96 10.23 -5.99
C THR A 14 2.14 9.74 -5.15
N GLU A 15 1.86 9.22 -3.96
CA GLU A 15 2.87 8.71 -3.03
C GLU A 15 2.56 7.26 -2.65
N PHE A 16 3.58 6.49 -2.28
CA PHE A 16 3.36 5.17 -1.70
C PHE A 16 2.72 5.33 -0.32
N GLY A 17 1.52 4.78 -0.16
CA GLY A 17 0.74 4.83 1.07
C GLY A 17 0.24 3.46 1.48
N VAL A 18 -0.01 3.30 2.77
CA VAL A 18 -0.75 2.18 3.35
C VAL A 18 -2.14 2.66 3.70
N ALA A 19 -3.16 1.91 3.29
CA ALA A 19 -4.55 2.21 3.59
C ALA A 19 -5.23 0.99 4.20
N LYS A 20 -6.30 1.25 4.96
CA LYS A 20 -7.18 0.22 5.51
C LYS A 20 -8.45 0.17 4.68
N VAL A 21 -8.87 -1.03 4.29
CA VAL A 21 -10.11 -1.25 3.56
C VAL A 21 -11.28 -1.02 4.50
N LEU A 22 -12.15 -0.07 4.16
CA LEU A 22 -13.39 0.20 4.89
C LEU A 22 -14.56 -0.61 4.34
N GLU A 23 -14.65 -0.71 3.02
CA GLU A 23 -15.66 -1.47 2.28
C GLU A 23 -15.06 -1.89 0.93
N SER A 24 -15.46 -3.06 0.42
CA SER A 24 -14.98 -3.58 -0.87
C SER A 24 -16.07 -4.37 -1.57
N GLY A 25 -16.23 -4.15 -2.88
CA GLY A 25 -17.01 -5.01 -3.77
C GLY A 25 -16.17 -6.08 -4.47
N ASP A 26 -14.85 -6.08 -4.28
CA ASP A 26 -13.92 -7.08 -4.82
C ASP A 26 -13.66 -8.15 -3.76
N ALA A 27 -13.92 -9.41 -4.10
CA ALA A 27 -13.78 -10.57 -3.20
C ALA A 27 -12.34 -10.78 -2.67
N LYS A 28 -11.34 -10.11 -3.25
CA LYS A 28 -9.94 -10.17 -2.78
C LYS A 28 -9.68 -9.32 -1.53
N PHE A 29 -10.55 -8.37 -1.23
CA PHE A 29 -10.37 -7.41 -0.15
C PHE A 29 -11.60 -7.41 0.75
N GLU A 30 -11.36 -7.47 2.05
CA GLU A 30 -12.39 -7.43 3.08
C GLU A 30 -12.19 -6.22 3.98
N GLN A 31 -13.26 -5.81 4.66
CA GLN A 31 -13.17 -4.73 5.64
C GLN A 31 -12.13 -5.08 6.70
N GLY A 32 -11.19 -4.17 6.92
CA GLY A 32 -10.10 -4.33 7.89
C GLY A 32 -8.76 -4.72 7.28
N ASP A 33 -8.73 -5.19 6.04
CA ASP A 33 -7.48 -5.49 5.34
C ASP A 33 -6.59 -4.26 5.23
N LEU A 34 -5.29 -4.47 5.38
CA LEU A 34 -4.27 -3.47 5.07
C LEU A 34 -3.79 -3.68 3.63
N ILE A 35 -3.76 -2.60 2.86
CA ILE A 35 -3.32 -2.58 1.47
C ILE A 35 -2.24 -1.50 1.29
N TRP A 36 -1.31 -1.72 0.36
CA TRP A 36 -0.39 -0.68 -0.06
C TRP A 36 -0.50 -0.40 -1.57
N ARG A 37 -0.36 0.88 -1.92
CA ARG A 37 -0.41 1.37 -3.31
C ARG A 37 0.27 2.74 -3.41
N ILE A 38 0.58 3.15 -4.64
CA ILE A 38 0.75 4.56 -4.97
C ILE A 38 -0.66 5.19 -5.01
N THR A 39 -0.99 6.04 -4.04
CA THR A 39 -2.28 6.76 -3.96
C THR A 39 -2.06 8.24 -3.74
N GLY A 40 -3.09 9.04 -3.98
CA GLY A 40 -3.06 10.47 -3.67
C GLY A 40 -3.02 10.73 -2.16
N ARG A 41 -2.45 11.86 -1.74
CA ARG A 41 -2.62 12.37 -0.37
C ARG A 41 -4.05 12.88 -0.16
N GLU A 42 -4.93 11.99 0.25
CA GLU A 42 -6.31 12.28 0.62
C GLU A 42 -6.73 11.36 1.79
N GLU A 43 -7.70 11.80 2.61
CA GLU A 43 -8.13 11.01 3.79
C GLU A 43 -8.92 9.76 3.41
N TYR A 44 -9.60 9.79 2.25
CA TYR A 44 -10.36 8.68 1.70
C TYR A 44 -10.20 8.64 0.18
N SER A 45 -9.89 7.47 -0.35
CA SER A 45 -9.78 7.23 -1.80
C SER A 45 -10.77 6.15 -2.24
N LEU A 46 -11.57 6.43 -3.27
CA LEU A 46 -12.31 5.37 -3.96
C LEU A 46 -11.41 4.71 -5.01
N ILE A 47 -11.07 3.45 -4.80
CA ILE A 47 -10.14 2.73 -5.69
C ILE A 47 -10.92 1.76 -6.57
N THR A 48 -11.08 2.13 -7.85
CA THR A 48 -11.74 1.27 -8.86
C THR A 48 -10.79 0.27 -9.51
N ALA A 49 -9.49 0.59 -9.56
CA ALA A 49 -8.45 -0.25 -10.16
C ALA A 49 -7.78 -1.17 -9.11
N THR A 50 -8.54 -2.14 -8.60
CA THR A 50 -8.12 -3.05 -7.53
C THR A 50 -6.98 -4.00 -7.92
N HIS A 51 -6.74 -4.24 -9.21
CA HIS A 51 -5.66 -5.09 -9.71
C HIS A 51 -4.25 -4.62 -9.32
N SER A 52 -4.08 -3.33 -9.03
CA SER A 52 -2.80 -2.72 -8.66
C SER A 52 -2.62 -2.58 -7.15
N LEU A 53 -3.56 -3.10 -6.36
CA LEU A 53 -3.50 -3.11 -4.91
C LEU A 53 -2.78 -4.36 -4.41
N PHE A 54 -1.87 -4.16 -3.49
CA PHE A 54 -1.18 -5.24 -2.81
C PHE A 54 -1.71 -5.36 -1.39
N LYS A 55 -2.32 -6.50 -1.08
CA LYS A 55 -2.74 -6.83 0.28
C LYS A 55 -1.51 -7.14 1.13
N ILE A 56 -1.38 -6.42 2.24
CA ILE A 56 -0.36 -6.69 3.25
C ILE A 56 -0.86 -7.87 4.08
N HIS A 57 -0.21 -9.01 3.89
CA HIS A 57 -0.51 -10.21 4.66
C HIS A 57 0.30 -10.15 5.95
N HIS A 58 -0.39 -9.97 7.08
CA HIS A 58 0.19 -10.19 8.39
C HIS A 58 -0.20 -11.61 8.82
N ASP A 59 0.71 -12.58 8.67
CA ASP A 59 0.45 -13.93 9.14
C ASP A 59 0.57 -13.97 10.67
N PRO A 60 -0.53 -14.22 11.42
CA PRO A 60 -0.48 -14.28 12.87
C PRO A 60 0.33 -15.47 13.40
N ASN A 61 0.61 -16.47 12.57
CA ASN A 61 1.40 -17.65 12.92
C ASN A 61 2.89 -17.45 12.62
N ILE A 62 3.27 -16.35 11.98
CA ILE A 62 4.68 -15.96 11.80
C ILE A 62 5.00 -14.94 12.89
N PRO A 63 5.54 -15.36 14.05
CA PRO A 63 5.99 -14.41 15.05
C PRO A 63 7.06 -13.49 14.44
N LEU A 64 6.98 -12.19 14.76
CA LEU A 64 7.86 -11.15 14.22
C LEU A 64 9.37 -11.46 14.40
N SER A 65 9.71 -12.33 15.36
CA SER A 65 11.07 -12.84 15.57
C SER A 65 11.65 -13.55 14.33
N TYR A 66 10.82 -14.12 13.46
CA TYR A 66 11.27 -14.79 12.24
C TYR A 66 11.80 -13.80 11.17
N HIS A 67 11.51 -12.51 11.30
CA HIS A 67 12.02 -11.45 10.42
C HIS A 67 13.27 -10.74 10.97
N THR A 68 13.70 -11.05 12.20
CA THR A 68 14.86 -10.39 12.83
C THR A 68 16.20 -10.88 12.28
N GLY A 69 16.23 -11.90 11.41
CA GLY A 69 17.45 -12.50 10.88
C GLY A 69 18.21 -11.74 9.78
N ILE A 70 17.82 -10.52 9.40
CA ILE A 70 18.48 -9.74 8.33
C ILE A 70 19.41 -8.63 8.84
N LEU A 71 19.35 -8.25 10.12
CA LEU A 71 20.13 -7.11 10.64
C LEU A 71 21.33 -7.45 11.52
N ASP A 72 21.62 -8.74 11.77
CA ASP A 72 22.75 -9.17 12.63
C ASP A 72 23.90 -9.87 11.87
N ALA A 73 23.91 -9.82 10.54
CA ALA A 73 24.98 -10.36 9.71
C ALA A 73 25.89 -9.25 9.15
N ASP A 74 26.40 -8.38 10.02
CA ASP A 74 27.61 -7.62 9.75
C ASP A 74 28.31 -7.32 11.09
N LYS A 75 29.23 -8.21 11.48
CA LYS A 75 30.23 -7.98 12.53
C LYS A 75 31.62 -8.23 11.94
#